data_AF-A0A915NH47-F1
#
_entry.id   AF-A0A915NH47-F1
#
_cell.length_a   1.000
_cell.length_b   1.000
_cell.length_c   1.000
_cell.angle_alpha   90.00
_cell.angle_beta   90.00
_cell.angle_gamma   90.00
#
_symmetry.space_group_name_H-M   'P 1'
#
loop_
_entity.id
_entity.type
_entity.pdbx_description
1 polymer ?
#
loop_
_entity_poly.entity_id
_entity_poly.type
_entity_poly.pdbx_seq_one_letter_code
_entity_poly.pdbx_strand_id
1 'polypeptide(L)'
;MEELNSVCELELRKYNWSIMPKDVHSPQTYAWKIYIISQVFSQYDTFIWMDTSINLEDKKYLDPIFEAIEKGKISEMVFPGGAVHSLKYAINLRMFTYTPIITDWIKIENQKWDAEMYDANFIILHKSEALLCAATKQCIHPDGSEFYCKSPRTTIGSCHRFDQSVMGILNVNSEYKRSLIDKEFIPHFHADHPRRKSKSSVRRREQLDKNLDFKKGSSVIPIELFLLKPGRGSWLK
;
A
#
# COMPACT_ATOMS: atom_id res chain seq x y z
N MET A 1 32.13 -5.73 -8.58
CA MET A 1 32.15 -6.29 -7.21
C MET A 1 32.93 -5.41 -6.25
N GLU A 2 34.09 -4.85 -6.64
CA GLU A 2 34.88 -3.96 -5.77
C GLU A 2 34.09 -2.77 -5.18
N GLU A 3 33.23 -2.13 -5.98
CA GLU A 3 32.39 -1.01 -5.51
C GLU A 3 31.34 -1.43 -4.47
N LEU A 4 30.74 -2.61 -4.59
CA LEU A 4 29.77 -3.10 -3.60
C LEU A 4 30.49 -3.57 -2.32
N ASN A 5 31.67 -4.16 -2.47
CA ASN A 5 32.46 -4.67 -1.34
C ASN A 5 32.99 -3.54 -0.44
N SER A 6 33.02 -2.29 -0.91
CA SER A 6 33.44 -1.13 -0.11
C SER A 6 32.31 -0.50 0.72
N VAL A 7 31.05 -0.91 0.51
CA VAL A 7 29.90 -0.43 1.25
C VAL A 7 29.79 -1.18 2.58
N CYS A 8 29.86 -0.44 3.69
CA CYS A 8 29.68 -0.99 5.03
C CYS A 8 28.27 -1.53 5.23
N GLU A 9 28.13 -2.65 5.94
CA GLU A 9 26.83 -3.29 6.26
C GLU A 9 25.96 -3.62 5.02
N LEU A 10 26.59 -3.85 3.86
CA LEU A 10 25.89 -4.29 2.65
C LEU A 10 25.81 -5.82 2.60
N GLU A 11 24.59 -6.34 2.56
CA GLU A 11 24.34 -7.75 2.26
C GLU A 11 23.73 -7.91 0.85
N LEU A 12 24.45 -8.56 -0.05
CA LEU A 12 23.92 -8.92 -1.37
C LEU A 12 23.24 -10.29 -1.32
N ARG A 13 21.91 -10.30 -1.44
CA ARG A 13 21.12 -11.54 -1.47
C ARG A 13 20.73 -11.91 -2.90
N LYS A 14 21.09 -13.12 -3.34
CA LYS A 14 20.54 -13.69 -4.57
C LYS A 14 19.19 -14.31 -4.28
N TYR A 15 18.15 -13.75 -4.86
CA TYR A 15 16.80 -14.26 -4.65
C TYR A 15 16.57 -15.58 -5.42
N ASN A 16 16.09 -16.60 -4.71
CA ASN A 16 15.77 -17.89 -5.34
C ASN A 16 14.37 -17.84 -5.98
N TRP A 17 14.31 -17.67 -7.29
CA TRP A 17 13.05 -17.63 -8.02
C TRP A 17 12.27 -18.95 -7.98
N SER A 18 12.92 -20.09 -7.74
CA SER A 18 12.23 -21.39 -7.80
C SER A 18 11.22 -21.63 -6.69
N ILE A 19 11.29 -20.87 -5.59
CA ILE A 19 10.36 -20.99 -4.45
C ILE A 19 9.05 -20.23 -4.68
N MET A 20 9.01 -19.35 -5.68
CA MET A 20 7.84 -18.54 -5.95
C MET A 20 6.85 -19.30 -6.84
N PRO A 21 5.53 -19.10 -6.67
CA PRO A 21 4.55 -19.59 -7.63
C PRO A 21 4.87 -19.08 -9.03
N LYS A 22 4.73 -19.92 -10.06
CA LYS A 22 5.01 -19.53 -11.46
C LYS A 22 4.26 -18.25 -11.86
N ASP A 23 3.07 -18.05 -11.30
CA ASP A 23 2.23 -16.90 -11.57
C ASP A 23 2.76 -15.56 -11.04
N VAL A 24 3.70 -15.55 -10.09
CA VAL A 24 4.34 -14.30 -9.59
C VAL A 24 5.69 -14.02 -10.25
N HIS A 25 6.15 -14.89 -11.16
CA HIS A 25 7.44 -14.72 -11.86
C HIS A 25 7.42 -13.60 -12.90
N SER A 26 6.23 -13.15 -13.34
CA SER A 26 6.13 -12.12 -14.36
C SER A 26 6.64 -10.78 -13.84
N PRO A 27 7.77 -10.25 -14.37
CA PRO A 27 8.33 -9.00 -13.88
C PRO A 27 7.39 -7.81 -14.08
N GLN A 28 6.54 -7.86 -15.11
CA GLN A 28 5.58 -6.82 -15.46
C GLN A 28 4.49 -6.64 -14.39
N THR A 29 4.19 -7.70 -13.64
CA THR A 29 3.15 -7.66 -12.60
C THR A 29 3.66 -7.13 -11.26
N TYR A 30 4.98 -7.00 -11.09
CA TYR A 30 5.59 -6.61 -9.82
C TYR A 30 5.19 -7.45 -8.60
N ALA A 31 4.50 -8.58 -8.78
CA ALA A 31 4.06 -9.46 -7.69
C ALA A 31 5.24 -9.99 -6.87
N TRP A 32 6.39 -10.18 -7.53
CA TRP A 32 7.66 -10.53 -6.91
C TRP A 32 8.10 -9.53 -5.84
N LYS A 33 7.81 -8.22 -5.96
CA LYS A 33 8.17 -7.22 -4.93
C LYS A 33 7.51 -7.57 -3.60
N ILE A 34 6.20 -7.82 -3.63
CA ILE A 34 5.43 -8.10 -2.42
C ILE A 34 5.83 -9.44 -1.81
N TYR A 35 6.18 -10.43 -2.64
CA TYR A 35 6.71 -11.70 -2.14
C TYR A 35 8.06 -11.48 -1.40
N ILE A 36 9.00 -10.71 -1.97
CA ILE A 36 10.26 -10.40 -1.28
C ILE A 36 9.99 -9.65 0.02
N ILE A 37 9.12 -8.64 0.01
CA ILE A 37 8.70 -7.90 1.20
C ILE A 37 8.20 -8.88 2.29
N SER A 38 7.34 -9.84 1.94
CA SER A 38 6.83 -10.84 2.89
C SER A 38 7.93 -11.73 3.50
N GLN A 39 8.96 -12.07 2.72
CA GLN A 39 10.12 -12.81 3.20
C GLN A 39 10.97 -11.97 4.16
N VAL A 40 11.18 -10.68 3.84
CA VAL A 40 11.93 -9.77 4.72
C VAL A 40 11.20 -9.58 6.05
N PHE A 41 9.86 -9.54 6.07
CA PHE A 41 9.06 -9.52 7.30
C PHE A 41 9.24 -10.75 8.20
N SER A 42 9.72 -11.88 7.68
CA SER A 42 10.05 -13.04 8.53
C SER A 42 11.33 -12.83 9.35
N GLN A 43 12.11 -11.79 9.05
CA GLN A 43 13.42 -11.50 9.65
C GLN A 43 13.48 -10.15 10.35
N TYR A 44 12.72 -9.16 9.87
CA TYR A 44 12.74 -7.79 10.40
C TYR A 44 11.31 -7.30 10.64
N ASP A 45 11.06 -6.73 11.82
CA ASP A 45 9.78 -6.09 12.12
C ASP A 45 9.62 -4.74 11.40
N THR A 46 10.73 -4.06 11.09
CA THR A 46 10.74 -2.76 10.38
C THR A 46 11.85 -2.71 9.34
N PHE A 47 11.54 -2.27 8.13
CA PHE A 47 12.52 -2.03 7.08
C PHE A 47 12.02 -1.03 6.05
N ILE A 48 12.95 -0.58 5.20
CA ILE A 48 12.65 0.30 4.09
C ILE A 48 12.76 -0.51 2.79
N TRP A 49 11.72 -0.46 1.97
CA TRP A 49 11.79 -0.89 0.57
C TRP A 49 12.07 0.31 -0.32
N MET A 50 13.12 0.23 -1.15
CA MET A 50 13.46 1.26 -2.12
C MET A 50 13.89 0.63 -3.45
N ASP A 51 13.31 1.10 -4.54
CA ASP A 51 13.79 0.82 -5.88
C ASP A 51 15.16 1.53 -6.10
N THR A 52 15.97 0.99 -6.99
CA THR A 52 17.32 1.53 -7.30
C THR A 52 17.30 2.93 -7.93
N SER A 53 16.12 3.43 -8.33
CA SER A 53 15.92 4.77 -8.87
C SER A 53 15.71 5.85 -7.81
N ILE A 54 15.60 5.48 -6.53
CA ILE A 54 15.37 6.43 -5.44
C ILE A 54 16.70 7.02 -4.97
N ASN A 55 16.78 8.35 -4.99
CA ASN A 55 17.88 9.12 -4.43
C ASN A 55 17.42 9.84 -3.16
N LEU A 56 18.14 9.63 -2.06
CA LEU A 56 17.94 10.35 -0.80
C LEU A 56 19.00 11.44 -0.69
N GLU A 57 18.62 12.68 -1.00
CA GLU A 57 19.52 13.84 -0.94
C GLU A 57 19.64 14.40 0.48
N ASP A 58 18.55 14.35 1.25
CA ASP A 58 18.49 14.86 2.63
C ASP A 58 18.39 13.70 3.63
N LYS A 59 19.39 13.60 4.52
CA LYS A 59 19.48 12.58 5.56
C LYS A 59 18.36 12.71 6.61
N LYS A 60 17.82 13.92 6.80
CA LYS A 60 16.77 14.20 7.80
C LYS A 60 15.36 14.07 7.26
N TYR A 61 15.22 13.75 5.97
CA TYR A 61 13.92 13.61 5.32
C TYR A 61 13.01 12.59 6.03
N LEU A 62 13.59 11.55 6.62
CA LEU A 62 12.86 10.46 7.25
C LEU A 62 12.61 10.67 8.76
N ASP A 63 13.32 11.60 9.41
CA ASP A 63 13.22 11.80 10.86
C ASP A 63 11.76 12.06 11.31
N PRO A 64 10.99 12.96 10.67
CA PRO A 64 9.61 13.20 11.08
C PRO A 64 8.69 12.00 10.86
N ILE A 65 9.01 11.13 9.89
CA ILE A 65 8.26 9.91 9.62
C ILE A 65 8.56 8.87 10.70
N PHE A 66 9.83 8.63 11.03
CA PHE A 66 10.21 7.69 12.08
C PHE A 66 9.69 8.14 13.45
N GLU A 67 9.81 9.42 13.78
CA GLU A 67 9.26 9.96 15.04
C GLU A 67 7.74 9.73 15.14
N ALA A 68 7.01 9.85 14.02
CA ALA A 68 5.58 9.60 14.00
C ALA A 68 5.23 8.10 14.10
N ILE A 69 6.03 7.21 13.51
CA ILE A 69 5.89 5.75 13.64
C ILE A 69 6.15 5.33 15.10
N GLU A 70 7.24 5.80 15.71
CA GLU A 70 7.61 5.49 17.10
C GLU A 70 6.55 5.94 18.10
N LYS A 71 5.92 7.10 17.85
CA LYS A 71 4.80 7.60 18.65
C LYS A 71 3.47 6.90 18.35
N GLY A 72 3.45 5.97 17.39
CA GLY A 72 2.24 5.28 16.94
C GLY A 72 1.22 6.20 16.29
N LYS A 73 1.61 7.39 15.81
CA LYS A 73 0.67 8.38 15.25
C LYS A 73 0.28 8.12 13.80
N ILE A 74 1.10 7.40 13.04
CA ILE A 74 0.84 7.09 11.63
C ILE A 74 0.85 5.58 11.39
N SER A 75 0.41 5.18 10.20
CA SER A 75 0.25 3.77 9.83
C SER A 75 1.58 3.01 9.82
N GLU A 76 1.49 1.70 9.95
CA GLU A 76 2.62 0.78 9.90
C GLU A 76 3.21 0.64 8.47
N MET A 77 2.53 1.13 7.44
CA MET A 77 3.01 1.11 6.06
C MET A 77 2.99 2.51 5.46
N VAL A 78 4.14 3.19 5.46
CA VAL A 78 4.25 4.59 5.06
C VAL A 78 4.78 4.73 3.63
N PHE A 79 4.11 5.57 2.85
CA PHE A 79 4.47 5.95 1.49
C PHE A 79 4.88 7.43 1.42
N PRO A 80 6.20 7.72 1.39
CA PRO A 80 6.68 9.08 1.26
C PRO A 80 6.29 9.75 -0.07
N GLY A 81 6.14 8.96 -1.14
CA GLY A 81 5.74 9.40 -2.49
C GLY A 81 4.27 9.13 -2.83
N GLY A 82 3.71 9.91 -3.75
CA GLY A 82 2.36 9.72 -4.28
C GLY A 82 2.37 9.70 -5.79
N ALA A 83 1.60 8.80 -6.39
CA ALA A 83 1.44 8.74 -7.83
C ALA A 83 0.65 9.96 -8.33
N VAL A 84 0.81 10.27 -9.62
CA VAL A 84 0.10 11.37 -10.29
C VAL A 84 -1.36 11.04 -10.64
N HIS A 85 -1.89 9.94 -10.10
CA HIS A 85 -3.24 9.46 -10.28
C HIS A 85 -3.75 8.83 -8.99
N SER A 86 -5.01 8.45 -9.00
CA SER A 86 -5.72 7.92 -7.85
C SER A 86 -5.85 6.40 -7.92
N LEU A 87 -6.36 5.81 -6.84
CA LEU A 87 -6.50 4.36 -6.73
C LEU A 87 -7.58 3.84 -7.68
N LYS A 88 -8.76 4.47 -7.74
CA LYS A 88 -9.85 4.11 -8.67
C LYS A 88 -9.44 4.19 -10.14
N TYR A 89 -8.54 5.11 -10.49
CA TYR A 89 -8.07 5.24 -11.87
C TYR A 89 -7.22 4.04 -12.32
N ALA A 90 -6.49 3.42 -11.40
CA ALA A 90 -5.42 2.48 -11.72
C ALA A 90 -5.63 1.10 -11.07
N ILE A 91 -6.88 0.77 -10.72
CA ILE A 91 -7.25 -0.49 -10.08
C ILE A 91 -8.22 -1.28 -10.96
N ASN A 92 -7.97 -2.58 -11.10
CA ASN A 92 -8.97 -3.49 -11.62
C ASN A 92 -9.95 -3.87 -10.51
N LEU A 93 -11.24 -3.57 -10.70
CA LEU A 93 -12.29 -3.79 -9.68
C LEU A 93 -12.39 -5.25 -9.20
N ARG A 94 -11.95 -6.22 -10.01
CA ARG A 94 -11.90 -7.64 -9.61
C ARG A 94 -10.95 -7.91 -8.46
N MET A 95 -10.01 -7.01 -8.16
CA MET A 95 -9.18 -7.11 -6.95
C MET A 95 -10.02 -7.12 -5.68
N PHE A 96 -11.15 -6.42 -5.64
CA PHE A 96 -11.97 -6.33 -4.43
C PHE A 96 -12.61 -7.67 -4.03
N THR A 97 -12.65 -8.64 -4.94
CA THR A 97 -13.01 -10.02 -4.62
C THR A 97 -11.99 -10.71 -3.70
N TYR A 98 -10.72 -10.31 -3.77
CA TYR A 98 -9.61 -10.90 -3.00
C TYR A 98 -9.14 -9.99 -1.87
N THR A 99 -9.16 -8.68 -2.08
CA THR A 99 -8.82 -7.66 -1.09
C THR A 99 -10.01 -6.70 -0.94
N PRO A 100 -11.05 -7.08 -0.17
CA PRO A 100 -12.22 -6.23 -0.01
C PRO A 100 -11.84 -4.87 0.56
N ILE A 101 -12.38 -3.80 -0.03
CA ILE A 101 -12.31 -2.46 0.56
C ILE A 101 -13.37 -2.37 1.65
N ILE A 102 -12.99 -1.96 2.86
CA ILE A 102 -13.90 -1.90 4.01
C ILE A 102 -14.35 -0.48 4.36
N THR A 103 -14.06 0.46 3.48
CA THR A 103 -14.33 1.89 3.67
C THR A 103 -14.86 2.53 2.41
N ASP A 104 -15.66 3.55 2.65
CA ASP A 104 -16.18 4.48 1.65
C ASP A 104 -15.12 5.47 1.14
N TRP A 105 -13.87 5.42 1.61
CA TRP A 105 -12.81 6.32 1.11
C TRP A 105 -12.48 6.12 -0.37
N ILE A 106 -12.85 4.96 -0.93
CA ILE A 106 -12.80 4.68 -2.37
C ILE A 106 -14.25 4.50 -2.87
N LYS A 107 -15.02 5.60 -3.00
CA LYS A 107 -16.35 5.52 -3.65
C LYS A 107 -16.21 5.42 -5.16
N ILE A 108 -16.39 4.19 -5.65
CA ILE A 108 -16.43 3.90 -7.08
C ILE A 108 -17.70 4.50 -7.72
N GLU A 109 -18.81 4.55 -6.97
CA GLU A 109 -20.08 5.14 -7.40
C GLU A 109 -20.08 6.68 -7.38
N ASN A 110 -20.70 7.27 -8.41
CA ASN A 110 -20.98 8.70 -8.53
C ASN A 110 -19.78 9.64 -8.46
N GLN A 111 -18.55 9.14 -8.69
CA GLN A 111 -17.32 9.94 -8.81
C GLN A 111 -16.98 10.82 -7.60
N LYS A 112 -17.58 10.56 -6.43
CA LYS A 112 -17.44 11.49 -5.31
C LYS A 112 -16.06 11.43 -4.66
N TRP A 113 -15.42 10.25 -4.55
CA TRP A 113 -14.22 10.09 -3.72
C TRP A 113 -13.20 9.08 -4.25
N ASP A 114 -11.93 9.41 -4.08
CA ASP A 114 -10.84 8.58 -4.56
C ASP A 114 -9.55 8.82 -3.77
N ALA A 115 -8.99 7.75 -3.20
CA ALA A 115 -7.71 7.79 -2.50
C ALA A 115 -6.57 8.07 -3.48
N GLU A 116 -5.54 8.80 -3.02
CA GLU A 116 -4.30 8.91 -3.76
C GLU A 116 -3.68 7.51 -3.91
N MET A 117 -3.27 7.14 -5.12
CA MET A 117 -2.43 5.95 -5.27
C MET A 117 -1.02 6.34 -4.85
N TYR A 118 -0.41 5.54 -3.97
CA TYR A 118 0.95 5.79 -3.53
C TYR A 118 1.99 5.12 -4.43
N ASP A 119 3.22 5.64 -4.43
CA ASP A 119 4.33 5.04 -5.16
C ASP A 119 4.81 3.77 -4.45
N ALA A 120 4.95 2.66 -5.19
CA ALA A 120 5.49 1.41 -4.65
C ALA A 120 7.02 1.29 -4.78
N ASN A 121 7.70 2.41 -5.10
CA ASN A 121 9.15 2.46 -5.28
C ASN A 121 9.88 2.87 -4.00
N PHE A 122 9.19 3.47 -3.03
CA PHE A 122 9.74 3.83 -1.74
C PHE A 122 8.66 3.65 -0.66
N ILE A 123 8.85 2.67 0.21
CA ILE A 123 7.90 2.29 1.25
C ILE A 123 8.66 2.06 2.55
N ILE A 124 8.17 2.59 3.66
CA ILE A 124 8.64 2.26 5.01
C ILE A 124 7.62 1.29 5.59
N LEU A 125 8.09 0.14 6.01
CA LEU A 125 7.28 -1.00 6.38
C LEU A 125 7.58 -1.37 7.82
N HIS A 126 6.56 -1.31 8.66
CA HIS A 126 6.53 -1.79 10.03
C HIS A 126 5.45 -2.88 10.10
N LYS A 127 5.73 -3.95 10.85
CA LYS A 127 4.93 -5.17 11.03
C LYS A 127 3.45 -5.06 10.61
N SER A 128 3.11 -5.67 9.46
CA SER A 128 1.75 -5.65 8.92
C SER A 128 1.29 -7.05 8.52
N GLU A 129 0.15 -7.49 9.07
CA GLU A 129 -0.50 -8.75 8.69
C GLU A 129 -1.08 -8.72 7.27
N ALA A 130 -1.09 -7.54 6.63
CA ALA A 130 -1.81 -7.27 5.39
C ALA A 130 -1.19 -7.92 4.14
N LEU A 131 0.03 -8.45 4.21
CA LEU A 131 0.81 -8.85 3.04
C LEU A 131 0.51 -10.26 2.49
N LEU A 132 -0.40 -11.00 3.13
CA LEU A 132 -0.78 -12.35 2.69
C LEU A 132 -1.37 -12.40 1.28
N CYS A 133 -1.93 -11.29 0.80
CA CYS A 133 -2.56 -11.23 -0.51
C CYS A 133 -1.57 -11.45 -1.67
N ALA A 134 -0.28 -11.20 -1.44
CA ALA A 134 0.76 -11.40 -2.43
C ALA A 134 1.01 -12.85 -2.86
N ALA A 135 0.57 -13.82 -2.05
CA ALA A 135 0.76 -15.23 -2.35
C ALA A 135 -0.17 -15.72 -3.48
N THR A 136 -1.20 -14.95 -3.86
CA THR A 136 -2.19 -15.35 -4.86
C THR A 136 -2.14 -14.44 -6.08
N LYS A 137 -1.96 -15.02 -7.27
CA LYS A 137 -1.91 -14.28 -8.55
C LYS A 137 -3.07 -13.31 -8.70
N GLN A 138 -4.29 -13.80 -8.47
CA GLN A 138 -5.51 -13.05 -8.74
C GLN A 138 -5.70 -11.87 -7.78
N CYS A 139 -5.02 -11.87 -6.62
CA CYS A 139 -5.01 -10.71 -5.75
C CYS A 139 -4.20 -9.56 -6.37
N ILE A 140 -2.98 -9.82 -6.86
CA ILE A 140 -2.10 -8.77 -7.41
C ILE A 140 -2.39 -8.49 -8.88
N HIS A 141 -2.82 -9.50 -9.64
CA HIS A 141 -3.08 -9.46 -11.06
C HIS A 141 -4.38 -10.22 -11.36
N PRO A 142 -5.54 -9.61 -11.07
CA PRO A 142 -6.82 -10.21 -11.44
C PRO A 142 -6.96 -10.29 -12.96
N ASP A 143 -7.75 -11.27 -13.43
CA ASP A 143 -7.96 -11.50 -14.85
C ASP A 143 -8.57 -10.27 -15.55
N GLY A 144 -8.09 -9.99 -16.76
CA GLY A 144 -8.52 -8.83 -17.56
C GLY A 144 -7.81 -7.53 -17.19
N SER A 145 -6.73 -7.58 -16.41
CA SER A 145 -5.93 -6.40 -16.09
C SER A 145 -5.15 -5.88 -17.32
N GLU A 146 -5.28 -4.60 -17.60
CA GLU A 146 -4.47 -3.91 -18.61
C GLU A 146 -3.36 -3.10 -17.95
N PHE A 147 -2.14 -3.10 -18.47
CA PHE A 147 -1.07 -2.28 -17.91
C PHE A 147 -1.28 -0.77 -18.16
N TYR A 148 -1.83 -0.43 -19.32
CA TYR A 148 -1.94 0.95 -19.78
C TYR A 148 -3.35 1.51 -19.61
N CYS A 149 -3.44 2.68 -18.98
CA CYS A 149 -4.69 3.40 -18.79
C CYS A 149 -5.03 4.21 -20.04
N LYS A 150 -6.07 3.79 -20.78
CA LYS A 150 -6.57 4.51 -21.96
C LYS A 150 -7.62 5.58 -21.61
N SER A 151 -8.27 5.42 -20.45
CA SER A 151 -9.34 6.31 -20.00
C SER A 151 -8.81 7.63 -19.44
N PRO A 152 -9.63 8.69 -19.37
CA PRO A 152 -9.27 9.92 -18.64
C PRO A 152 -9.04 9.65 -17.15
N ARG A 153 -8.10 10.39 -16.53
CA ARG A 153 -7.75 10.28 -15.09
C ARG A 153 -8.89 10.53 -14.10
N THR A 154 -10.02 11.03 -14.58
CA THR A 154 -11.23 11.32 -13.79
C THR A 154 -12.23 10.15 -13.75
N THR A 155 -11.99 9.12 -14.56
CA THR A 155 -12.87 7.95 -14.68
C THR A 155 -12.29 6.73 -13.97
N ILE A 156 -13.11 5.69 -13.77
CA ILE A 156 -12.57 4.36 -13.45
C ILE A 156 -11.76 3.94 -14.68
N GLY A 157 -10.45 3.76 -14.50
CA GLY A 157 -9.59 3.36 -15.62
C GLY A 157 -9.76 1.88 -15.94
N SER A 158 -9.44 1.49 -17.17
CA SER A 158 -9.38 0.08 -17.58
C SER A 158 -8.09 -0.62 -17.15
N CYS A 159 -7.15 0.13 -16.58
CA CYS A 159 -5.81 -0.33 -16.29
C CYS A 159 -5.63 -0.76 -14.84
N HIS A 160 -4.48 -1.36 -14.58
CA HIS A 160 -4.14 -1.91 -13.31
C HIS A 160 -2.65 -1.74 -12.98
N ARG A 161 -2.38 -1.00 -11.92
CA ARG A 161 -1.04 -0.81 -11.35
C ARG A 161 -0.86 -1.78 -10.20
N PHE A 162 -0.45 -2.99 -10.52
CA PHE A 162 -0.40 -4.19 -9.66
C PHE A 162 -0.01 -3.95 -8.19
N ASP A 163 1.29 -3.79 -7.90
CA ASP A 163 1.86 -3.59 -6.56
C ASP A 163 1.30 -2.35 -5.86
N GLN A 164 1.19 -1.24 -6.58
CA GLN A 164 0.61 0.00 -6.05
C GLN A 164 -0.87 -0.16 -5.65
N SER A 165 -1.64 -0.96 -6.39
CA SER A 165 -3.06 -1.19 -6.10
C SER A 165 -3.24 -2.03 -4.85
N VAL A 166 -2.53 -3.17 -4.74
CA VAL A 166 -2.65 -4.02 -3.56
C VAL A 166 -2.18 -3.28 -2.31
N MET A 167 -1.01 -2.63 -2.37
CA MET A 167 -0.49 -1.84 -1.26
C MET A 167 -1.43 -0.67 -0.90
N GLY A 168 -2.01 -0.01 -1.90
CA GLY A 168 -2.98 1.07 -1.71
C GLY A 168 -4.24 0.61 -0.97
N ILE A 169 -4.87 -0.49 -1.40
CA ILE A 169 -6.07 -1.04 -0.72
C ILE A 169 -5.73 -1.45 0.71
N LEU A 170 -4.63 -2.18 0.90
CA LEU A 170 -4.22 -2.66 2.22
C LEU A 170 -3.93 -1.49 3.17
N ASN A 171 -3.25 -0.45 2.68
CA ASN A 171 -3.01 0.76 3.45
C ASN A 171 -4.32 1.45 3.83
N VAL A 172 -5.18 1.74 2.85
CA VAL A 172 -6.49 2.39 3.09
C VAL A 172 -7.32 1.63 4.12
N ASN A 173 -7.36 0.29 4.02
CA ASN A 173 -8.05 -0.54 4.98
C ASN A 173 -7.43 -0.48 6.39
N SER A 174 -6.09 -0.54 6.48
CA SER A 174 -5.38 -0.44 7.76
C SER A 174 -5.65 0.90 8.43
N GLU A 175 -5.45 1.98 7.67
CA GLU A 175 -5.67 3.34 8.14
C GLU A 175 -7.10 3.57 8.60
N TYR A 176 -8.08 3.10 7.83
CA TYR A 176 -9.48 3.21 8.21
C TYR A 176 -9.77 2.52 9.55
N LYS A 177 -9.30 1.28 9.75
CA LYS A 177 -9.46 0.58 11.02
C LYS A 177 -8.83 1.35 12.17
N ARG A 178 -7.62 1.87 11.97
CA ARG A 178 -6.91 2.65 12.98
C ARG A 178 -7.62 3.94 13.33
N SER A 179 -8.11 4.68 12.33
CA SER A 179 -8.90 5.90 12.53
C SER A 179 -10.18 5.69 13.34
N LEU A 180 -10.77 4.49 13.32
CA LEU A 180 -11.96 4.17 14.11
C LEU A 180 -11.63 3.92 15.60
N ILE A 181 -10.43 3.44 15.90
CA ILE A 181 -10.00 3.04 17.24
C ILE A 181 -9.26 4.18 17.94
N ASP A 182 -8.38 4.86 17.21
CA ASP A 182 -7.48 5.89 17.71
C ASP A 182 -7.80 7.23 17.03
N LYS A 183 -8.31 8.18 17.82
CA LYS A 183 -8.67 9.51 17.33
C LYS A 183 -7.46 10.41 17.10
N GLU A 184 -6.31 10.08 17.67
CA GLU A 184 -5.05 10.79 17.43
C GLU A 184 -4.28 10.23 16.23
N PHE A 185 -4.78 9.14 15.63
CA PHE A 185 -4.20 8.56 14.43
C PHE A 185 -4.29 9.53 13.25
N ILE A 186 -3.16 9.66 12.56
CA ILE A 186 -2.93 10.56 11.44
C ILE A 186 -2.77 9.70 10.19
N PRO A 187 -3.82 9.50 9.37
CA PRO A 187 -3.69 8.76 8.11
C PRO A 187 -2.91 9.56 7.05
N HIS A 188 -2.46 8.91 5.98
CA HIS A 188 -1.67 9.52 4.91
C HIS A 188 -2.31 10.74 4.27
N PHE A 189 -3.65 10.76 4.20
CA PHE A 189 -4.40 11.88 3.66
C PHE A 189 -4.58 13.04 4.65
N HIS A 190 -4.13 12.93 5.90
CA HIS A 190 -4.26 14.00 6.90
C HIS A 190 -3.21 15.11 6.72
N ALA A 191 -3.51 16.33 7.21
CA ALA A 191 -2.66 17.53 7.08
C ALA A 191 -1.29 17.33 7.68
N ASP A 192 -1.33 16.76 8.87
CA ASP A 192 -0.20 16.67 9.76
C ASP A 192 0.62 15.40 9.50
N HIS A 193 0.20 14.58 8.52
CA HIS A 193 1.01 13.44 8.12
C HIS A 193 2.35 13.94 7.57
N PRO A 194 3.50 13.44 8.07
CA PRO A 194 4.84 13.92 7.73
C PRO A 194 5.31 13.56 6.31
N ARG A 195 4.45 12.97 5.49
CA ARG A 195 4.81 12.59 4.12
C ARG A 195 4.95 13.84 3.27
N ARG A 196 5.88 13.80 2.30
CA ARG A 196 5.95 14.85 1.28
C ARG A 196 4.67 14.81 0.44
N LYS A 197 3.97 15.94 0.39
CA LYS A 197 2.76 16.10 -0.41
C LYS A 197 3.08 16.90 -1.66
N SER A 198 2.61 16.44 -2.82
CA SER A 198 2.62 17.26 -4.02
C SER A 198 1.57 18.37 -3.89
N LYS A 199 1.74 19.50 -4.59
CA LYS A 199 0.70 20.56 -4.65
C LYS A 199 -0.66 20.02 -5.10
N SER A 200 -0.65 19.02 -5.99
CA SER A 200 -1.86 18.29 -6.43
C SER A 200 -2.49 17.45 -5.31
N SER A 201 -1.68 16.78 -4.50
CA SER A 201 -2.17 15.99 -3.36
C SER A 201 -2.84 16.91 -2.32
N VAL A 202 -2.25 18.08 -2.06
CA VAL A 202 -2.84 19.09 -1.15
C VAL A 202 -4.19 19.60 -1.67
N ARG A 203 -4.32 19.93 -2.96
CA ARG A 203 -5.59 20.38 -3.55
C ARG A 203 -6.67 19.30 -3.55
N ARG A 204 -6.31 18.05 -3.87
CA ARG A 204 -7.25 16.92 -3.83
C ARG A 204 -7.78 16.72 -2.41
N ARG A 205 -6.93 16.92 -1.41
CA ARG A 205 -7.30 16.89 0.00
C ARG A 205 -8.26 18.01 0.41
N GLU A 206 -8.01 19.26 0.00
CA GLU A 206 -8.93 20.37 0.30
C GLU A 206 -10.36 20.12 -0.25
N GLN A 207 -10.48 19.37 -1.35
CA GLN A 207 -11.76 18.93 -1.89
C GLN A 207 -12.37 17.77 -1.08
N LEU A 208 -11.54 16.87 -0.54
CA LEU A 208 -11.92 15.82 0.41
C LEU A 208 -12.43 16.37 1.74
N ASP A 209 -11.68 17.23 2.40
CA ASP A 209 -12.03 17.74 3.73
C ASP A 209 -13.29 18.63 3.70
N LYS A 210 -13.59 19.31 2.59
CA LYS A 210 -14.83 20.09 2.43
C LYS A 210 -16.10 19.24 2.39
N ASN A 211 -15.97 18.00 1.97
CA ASN A 211 -17.09 17.14 1.61
C ASN A 211 -17.17 15.89 2.53
N LEU A 212 -16.10 15.57 3.29
CA LEU A 212 -16.06 14.54 4.35
C LEU A 212 -16.19 15.20 5.72
N ASP A 213 -17.35 15.03 6.35
CA ASP A 213 -17.52 15.32 7.78
C ASP A 213 -17.02 14.10 8.58
N PHE A 214 -15.73 14.08 8.94
CA PHE A 214 -15.12 13.02 9.75
C PHE A 214 -15.82 12.79 11.11
N LYS A 215 -16.71 13.71 11.54
CA LYS A 215 -17.51 13.56 12.76
C LYS A 215 -18.82 12.81 12.53
N LYS A 216 -19.30 12.70 11.29
CA LYS A 216 -20.45 11.86 10.93
C LYS A 216 -19.92 10.50 10.52
N GLY A 217 -19.89 9.58 11.48
CA GLY A 217 -19.53 8.18 11.24
C GLY A 217 -20.26 7.65 10.02
N SER A 218 -19.50 7.23 9.01
CA SER A 218 -20.03 6.56 7.84
C SER A 218 -20.83 5.34 8.30
N SER A 219 -22.03 5.18 7.74
CA SER A 219 -22.88 4.01 7.94
C SER A 219 -22.06 2.74 7.73
N VAL A 220 -21.90 1.98 8.81
CA VAL A 220 -21.29 0.66 8.82
C VAL A 220 -22.04 -0.20 7.81
N ILE A 221 -21.38 -0.62 6.74
CA ILE A 221 -21.87 -1.76 5.95
C ILE A 221 -21.61 -2.99 6.84
N PRO A 222 -22.65 -3.71 7.29
CA PRO A 222 -22.43 -4.90 8.09
C PRO A 222 -21.84 -5.97 7.18
N ILE A 223 -20.53 -6.13 7.22
CA ILE A 223 -19.86 -7.32 6.70
C ILE A 223 -19.90 -8.32 7.85
N GLU A 224 -20.72 -9.35 7.72
CA GLU A 224 -20.60 -10.55 8.55
C GLU A 224 -19.15 -11.03 8.46
N LEU A 225 -18.43 -10.82 9.56
CA LEU A 225 -17.05 -11.22 9.74
C LEU A 225 -17.03 -12.76 9.72
N PHE A 226 -16.73 -13.36 8.57
CA PHE A 226 -16.28 -14.76 8.54
C PHE A 226 -14.89 -14.80 9.18
N LEU A 227 -14.87 -14.76 10.51
CA LEU A 227 -13.76 -15.22 11.33
C LEU A 227 -13.55 -16.69 11.00
N LEU A 228 -12.64 -16.97 10.07
CA LEU A 228 -11.98 -18.27 10.06
C LEU A 228 -11.30 -18.40 11.42
N LYS A 229 -11.92 -19.17 12.32
CA LYS A 229 -11.27 -19.63 13.55
C LYS A 229 -9.91 -20.21 13.15
N PRO A 230 -8.82 -19.90 13.87
CA PRO A 230 -7.57 -20.58 13.66
C PRO A 230 -7.79 -22.07 13.98
N GLY A 231 -7.91 -22.87 12.93
CA GLY A 231 -7.78 -24.32 13.03
C GLY A 231 -6.35 -24.59 13.49
N ARG A 232 -6.21 -25.27 14.63
CA ARG A 232 -4.93 -25.81 15.09
C ARG A 232 -4.39 -26.72 13.99
N GLY A 233 -3.48 -26.21 13.19
CA GLY A 233 -2.78 -26.96 12.15
C GLY A 233 -1.30 -26.63 12.25
N SER A 234 -0.56 -27.52 12.89
CA SER A 234 0.89 -27.50 12.93
C SER A 234 1.45 -27.56 11.51
N TRP A 235 2.20 -26.54 11.10
CA TRP A 235 3.08 -26.62 9.93
C TRP A 235 4.48 -26.19 10.36
N LEU A 236 5.16 -27.12 11.04
CA LEU A 236 6.60 -27.21 11.13
C LEU A 236 6.96 -28.64 10.74
N LYS A 237 7.41 -28.83 9.51
CA LYS A 237 8.46 -29.77 9.09
C LYS A 237 9.05 -29.28 7.78
#